data_AF-D1YFK3-F1
#
_entry.id   AF-D1YFK3-F1
#
_cell.length_a   1.000
_cell.length_b   1.000
_cell.length_c   1.000
_cell.angle_alpha   90.00
_cell.angle_beta   90.00
_cell.angle_gamma   90.00
#
_symmetry.space_group_name_H-M   'P 1'
#
loop_
_entity.id
_entity.type
_entity.pdbx_description
1 polymer ?
#
loop_
_entity_poly.entity_id
_entity_poly.type
_entity_poly.pdbx_seq_one_letter_code
_entity_poly.pdbx_strand_id
1 'polypeptide(L)'
;MTKFSWKNVLIAGTAAGVISGLVKLGWENILPPRTPERNKTNPPQKLLEQMGVPAKLTHATYTYSGEKLPWVSYLVHFGFSISFATAYAALLEKKLNG
;
A
#
# COMPACT_ATOMS: atom_id res chain seq x y z
N MET A 1 33.02 -8.35 -7.00
CA MET A 1 32.00 -7.36 -6.59
C MET A 1 30.96 -7.29 -7.68
N THR A 2 29.73 -7.73 -7.41
CA THR A 2 28.60 -7.58 -8.33
C THR A 2 28.16 -6.10 -8.35
N LYS A 3 27.80 -5.58 -9.53
CA LYS A 3 27.39 -4.18 -9.69
C LYS A 3 25.95 -4.03 -9.20
N PHE A 4 25.67 -2.97 -8.45
CA PHE A 4 24.32 -2.62 -8.02
C PHE A 4 23.32 -2.61 -9.21
N SER A 5 22.29 -3.45 -9.13
CA SER A 5 21.30 -3.62 -10.19
C SER A 5 19.96 -2.96 -9.84
N TRP A 6 19.70 -1.79 -10.42
CA TRP A 6 18.38 -1.15 -10.34
C TRP A 6 17.25 -2.01 -10.90
N LYS A 7 17.55 -2.84 -11.91
CA LYS A 7 16.57 -3.79 -12.46
C LYS A 7 16.12 -4.80 -11.40
N ASN A 8 17.05 -5.38 -10.65
CA ASN A 8 16.73 -6.35 -9.60
C ASN A 8 15.92 -5.71 -8.48
N VAL A 9 16.35 -4.51 -8.04
CA VAL A 9 15.67 -3.73 -7.00
C VAL A 9 14.23 -3.42 -7.38
N LEU A 10 13.99 -2.93 -8.60
CA LEU A 10 12.64 -2.56 -9.05
C LEU A 10 11.73 -3.78 -9.22
N ILE A 11 12.25 -4.89 -9.78
CA ILE A 11 11.45 -6.12 -9.96
C ILE A 11 11.09 -6.71 -8.59
N ALA A 12 12.08 -6.92 -7.72
CA ALA A 12 11.86 -7.52 -6.42
C ALA A 12 10.99 -6.62 -5.52
N GLY A 13 11.30 -5.33 -5.48
CA GLY A 13 10.56 -4.34 -4.69
C GLY A 13 9.10 -4.20 -5.12
N THR A 14 8.85 -4.10 -6.42
CA THR A 14 7.48 -4.00 -6.94
C THR A 14 6.69 -5.28 -6.69
N ALA A 15 7.26 -6.46 -7.00
CA ALA A 15 6.58 -7.73 -6.78
C ALA A 15 6.25 -7.96 -5.30
N ALA A 16 7.22 -7.77 -4.40
CA ALA A 16 7.01 -7.88 -2.96
C ALA A 16 6.00 -6.84 -2.45
N GLY A 17 6.06 -5.62 -2.97
CA GLY A 17 5.13 -4.54 -2.64
C GLY A 17 3.68 -4.83 -3.04
N VAL A 18 3.46 -5.37 -4.25
CA VAL A 18 2.12 -5.77 -4.72
C VAL A 18 1.56 -6.89 -3.84
N ILE A 19 2.34 -7.94 -3.57
CA ILE A 19 1.91 -9.05 -2.71
C ILE A 19 1.60 -8.54 -1.30
N SER A 20 2.47 -7.71 -0.73
CA SER A 20 2.25 -7.11 0.60
C SER A 20 1.02 -6.20 0.65
N GLY A 21 0.74 -5.45 -0.43
CA GLY A 21 -0.48 -4.65 -0.55
C GLY A 21 -1.75 -5.49 -0.48
N LEU A 22 -1.78 -6.63 -1.18
CA LEU A 22 -2.90 -7.60 -1.10
C LEU A 22 -3.06 -8.16 0.32
N VAL A 23 -1.96 -8.54 0.96
CA VAL A 23 -1.99 -9.02 2.36
C VAL A 23 -2.56 -7.96 3.29
N LYS A 24 -2.17 -6.68 3.14
CA LYS A 24 -2.72 -5.59 3.95
C LYS A 24 -4.22 -5.40 3.75
N LEU A 25 -4.70 -5.45 2.50
CA LEU A 25 -6.14 -5.34 2.21
C LEU A 25 -6.93 -6.50 2.82
N GLY A 26 -6.40 -7.73 2.72
CA GLY A 26 -7.03 -8.91 3.32
C GLY A 26 -7.02 -8.85 4.86
N TRP A 27 -5.88 -8.49 5.44
CA TRP A 27 -5.72 -8.40 6.90
C TRP A 27 -6.64 -7.36 7.52
N GLU A 28 -6.80 -6.24 6.81
CA GLU A 28 -7.66 -5.15 7.21
C GLU A 28 -9.12 -5.62 7.44
N ASN A 29 -9.61 -6.59 6.66
CA ASN A 29 -10.96 -7.16 6.82
C ASN A 29 -11.08 -8.08 8.03
N ILE A 30 -9.97 -8.66 8.51
CA ILE A 30 -9.97 -9.68 9.57
C ILE A 30 -9.70 -9.01 10.93
N LEU A 31 -8.71 -8.11 11.01
CA LEU A 31 -8.27 -7.51 12.28
C LEU A 31 -7.90 -6.03 12.13
N PRO A 32 -8.24 -5.20 13.14
CA PRO A 32 -9.10 -5.51 14.30
C PRO A 32 -10.59 -5.63 13.91
N PRO A 33 -11.46 -6.24 14.75
CA PRO A 33 -12.89 -6.36 14.49
C PRO A 33 -13.51 -5.03 14.10
N ARG A 34 -14.27 -5.03 13.00
CA ARG A 34 -14.81 -3.80 12.42
C ARG A 34 -16.25 -3.56 12.86
N THR A 35 -16.44 -2.51 13.65
CA THR A 35 -17.79 -1.95 13.85
C THR A 35 -18.24 -1.23 12.57
N PRO A 36 -19.56 -1.07 12.34
CA PRO A 36 -20.07 -0.30 11.21
C PRO A 36 -19.49 1.12 11.13
N GLU A 37 -19.22 1.75 12.27
CA GLU A 37 -18.59 3.08 12.32
C GLU A 37 -17.13 3.07 11.87
N ARG A 38 -16.34 2.05 12.25
CA ARG A 38 -14.96 1.91 11.77
C ARG A 38 -14.86 1.57 10.28
N ASN A 39 -15.87 0.91 9.73
CA ASN A 39 -15.96 0.65 8.29
C ASN A 39 -16.19 1.91 7.46
N LYS A 40 -16.71 2.99 8.05
CA LYS A 40 -16.92 4.25 7.32
C LYS A 40 -15.62 4.92 6.92
N THR A 41 -14.54 4.74 7.68
CA THR A 41 -13.24 5.36 7.40
C THR A 41 -12.14 4.37 7.69
N ASN A 42 -11.52 3.85 6.63
CA ASN A 42 -10.42 2.91 6.79
C ASN A 42 -9.13 3.59 7.27
N PRO A 43 -8.16 2.85 7.81
CA PRO A 43 -6.92 3.42 8.33
C PRO A 43 -6.16 4.30 7.31
N PRO A 44 -6.03 3.92 6.02
CA PRO A 44 -5.44 4.79 5.00
C PRO A 44 -6.15 6.14 4.84
N GLN A 45 -7.48 6.12 4.78
CA GLN A 45 -8.29 7.34 4.69
C GLN A 45 -8.08 8.23 5.90
N LYS A 46 -8.10 7.64 7.11
CA LYS A 46 -7.90 8.39 8.35
C LYS A 46 -6.53 9.04 8.41
N LEU A 47 -5.49 8.32 7.97
CA LEU A 47 -4.13 8.85 7.90
C LEU A 47 -4.06 10.05 6.95
N LEU A 48 -4.63 9.94 5.75
CA LEU A 48 -4.64 11.04 4.78
C LEU A 48 -5.43 12.25 5.31
N GLU A 49 -6.57 12.03 5.98
CA GLU A 49 -7.32 13.10 6.65
C GLU A 49 -6.50 13.79 7.74
N GLN A 50 -5.74 13.05 8.54
CA GLN A 50 -4.82 13.60 9.55
C GLN A 50 -3.70 14.43 8.91
N MET A 51 -3.34 14.12 7.66
CA MET A 51 -2.39 14.90 6.86
C MET A 51 -3.03 16.08 6.12
N GLY A 52 -4.33 16.35 6.34
CA GLY A 52 -5.06 17.47 5.74
C GLY A 52 -5.68 17.18 4.38
N VAL A 53 -5.69 15.93 3.91
CA VAL A 53 -6.38 15.56 2.67
C VAL A 53 -7.89 15.59 2.90
N PRO A 54 -8.68 16.30 2.06
CA PRO A 54 -10.12 16.40 2.26
C PRO A 54 -10.85 15.05 2.20
N ALA A 55 -11.85 14.86 3.05
CA ALA A 55 -12.68 13.65 3.09
C ALA A 55 -13.33 13.32 1.72
N LYS A 56 -13.69 14.34 0.94
CA LYS A 56 -14.21 14.17 -0.43
C LYS A 56 -13.25 13.39 -1.33
N LEU A 57 -11.94 13.55 -1.13
CA LEU A 57 -10.93 12.82 -1.88
C LEU A 57 -10.61 11.48 -1.22
N THR A 58 -10.38 11.42 0.09
CA THR A 58 -10.01 10.16 0.78
C THR A 58 -11.10 9.10 0.63
N HIS A 59 -12.37 9.49 0.62
CA HIS A 59 -13.53 8.61 0.44
C HIS A 59 -13.96 8.44 -1.03
N ALA A 60 -13.16 8.88 -2.00
CA ALA A 60 -13.50 8.73 -3.41
C ALA A 60 -13.55 7.25 -3.81
N THR A 61 -14.64 6.87 -4.49
CA THR A 61 -14.90 5.52 -4.96
C THR A 61 -15.06 5.47 -6.47
N TYR A 62 -14.74 4.32 -7.07
CA TYR A 62 -15.20 3.96 -8.42
C TYR A 62 -16.14 2.76 -8.33
N THR A 63 -16.96 2.55 -9.35
CA THR A 63 -17.89 1.42 -9.38
C THR A 63 -17.34 0.29 -10.25
N TYR A 64 -17.30 -0.92 -9.71
CA TYR A 64 -16.91 -2.13 -10.43
C TYR A 64 -17.78 -3.30 -9.98
N SER A 65 -18.32 -4.06 -10.93
CA SER A 65 -19.25 -5.17 -10.65
C SER A 65 -20.42 -4.79 -9.73
N GLY A 66 -20.94 -3.56 -9.85
CA GLY A 66 -22.03 -3.04 -9.02
C GLY A 66 -21.61 -2.49 -7.65
N GLU A 67 -20.36 -2.70 -7.24
CA GLU A 67 -19.85 -2.31 -5.91
C GLU A 67 -19.02 -1.01 -5.97
N LYS A 68 -19.12 -0.20 -4.91
CA LYS A 68 -18.29 1.02 -4.75
C LYS A 68 -16.98 0.68 -4.07
N LEU A 69 -15.87 0.84 -4.79
CA LEU A 69 -14.53 0.48 -4.34
C LEU A 69 -13.69 1.73 -4.04
N PRO A 70 -13.06 1.84 -2.85
CA PRO A 70 -12.28 3.02 -2.42
C PRO A 70 -10.87 3.04 -3.04
N TRP A 71 -10.73 3.58 -4.25
CA TRP A 71 -9.45 3.56 -4.97
C TRP A 71 -8.31 4.32 -4.26
N VAL A 72 -8.62 5.39 -3.50
CA VAL A 72 -7.59 6.13 -2.74
C VAL A 72 -6.99 5.26 -1.65
N SER A 73 -7.81 4.44 -0.98
CA SER A 73 -7.33 3.48 0.01
C SER A 73 -6.39 2.44 -0.63
N TYR A 74 -6.76 1.93 -1.81
CA TYR A 74 -5.92 0.98 -2.55
C TYR A 74 -4.60 1.61 -2.96
N LEU A 75 -4.63 2.85 -3.46
CA LEU A 75 -3.42 3.58 -3.84
C LEU A 75 -2.46 3.71 -2.66
N VAL A 76 -2.96 4.03 -1.47
CA VAL A 76 -2.13 4.11 -0.26
C VAL A 76 -1.61 2.73 0.14
N HIS A 77 -2.44 1.67 0.13
CA HIS A 77 -2.00 0.31 0.46
C HIS A 77 -0.84 -0.15 -0.42
N PHE A 78 -1.02 -0.07 -1.74
CA PHE A 78 -0.02 -0.51 -2.71
C PHE A 78 1.17 0.44 -2.77
N GLY A 79 0.92 1.76 -2.80
CA GLY A 79 1.97 2.77 -2.85
C GLY A 79 2.91 2.69 -1.66
N PHE A 80 2.36 2.56 -0.44
CA PHE A 80 3.16 2.35 0.76
C PHE A 80 3.96 1.04 0.66
N SER A 81 3.31 -0.08 0.34
CA SER A 81 3.98 -1.38 0.30
C SER A 81 5.09 -1.44 -0.75
N ILE A 82 4.86 -0.92 -1.96
CA ILE A 82 5.87 -0.86 -3.04
C ILE A 82 7.04 0.04 -2.65
N SER A 83 6.76 1.20 -2.04
CA SER A 83 7.81 2.13 -1.62
C SER A 83 8.77 1.49 -0.62
N PHE A 84 8.23 0.88 0.45
CA PHE A 84 9.05 0.24 1.49
C PHE A 84 9.73 -1.05 1.01
N ALA A 85 9.05 -1.87 0.20
CA ALA A 85 9.65 -3.07 -0.37
C ALA A 85 10.80 -2.73 -1.33
N THR A 86 10.65 -1.69 -2.15
CA THR A 86 11.70 -1.21 -3.06
C THR A 86 12.87 -0.59 -2.30
N ALA A 87 12.59 0.21 -1.27
CA ALA A 87 13.63 0.75 -0.39
C ALA A 87 14.42 -0.36 0.30
N TYR A 88 13.75 -1.38 0.83
CA TYR A 88 14.38 -2.56 1.42
C TYR A 88 15.23 -3.32 0.40
N ALA A 89 14.71 -3.56 -0.81
CA ALA A 89 15.45 -4.21 -1.88
C ALA A 89 16.72 -3.43 -2.27
N ALA A 90 16.65 -2.11 -2.33
CA ALA A 90 17.80 -1.26 -2.60
C ALA A 90 18.87 -1.35 -1.49
N LEU A 91 18.46 -1.34 -0.23
CA LEU A 91 19.38 -1.48 0.91
C LEU A 91 20.05 -2.86 0.92
N LEU A 92 19.29 -3.91 0.62
CA LEU A 92 19.80 -5.27 0.53
C LEU A 92 20.80 -5.42 -0.63
N GLU A 93 20.44 -4.94 -1.82
CA GLU A 93 21.34 -4.93 -2.99
C GLU A 93 22.63 -4.18 -2.69
N LYS A 94 22.56 -3.03 -2.00
CA LYS A 94 23.77 -2.29 -1.58
C LYS A 94 24.63 -3.11 -0.62
N LYS A 95 24.03 -3.81 0.34
CA LYS A 95 24.73 -4.65 1.33
C LYS A 95 25.39 -5.88 0.69
N LEU A 96 24.79 -6.46 -0.35
CA LEU A 96 25.33 -7.64 -1.03
C LEU A 96 26.46 -7.30 -2.02
N ASN A 97 26.54 -6.04 -2.45
CA ASN A 97 27.48 -5.57 -3.46
C ASN A 97 28.63 -4.70 -2.92
N GLY A 98 28.53 -4.23 -1.67
CA GLY A 98 29.59 -3.50 -0.97
C GLY A 98 30.47 -4.44 -0.16
#